data_AF-A0A3C1G1D1-F1
#
_entry.id   AF-A0A3C1G1D1-F1
#
_cell.length_a   1.000
_cell.length_b   1.000
_cell.length_c   1.000
_cell.angle_alpha   90.00
_cell.angle_beta   90.00
_cell.angle_gamma   90.00
#
_symmetry.space_group_name_H-M   'P 1'
#
loop_
_entity.id
_entity.type
_entity.pdbx_description
1 polymer ?
#
loop_
_entity_poly.entity_id
_entity_poly.type
_entity_poly.pdbx_seq_one_letter_code
_entity_poly.pdbx_strand_id
1 'polypeptide(L)'
;MGNGYAIKSDNFKSWFMDKLLMGMSWQEYATTLLTPFNVIAAIILAVGLPLIVMRYIDGLYLVTHASDDYPWGLYLGWGLFGGVPLSATGFVIGTAYYIFGFKNYRPIVRLAILTGLLGYFFAVTYLLVDLGRPWRLYYPMIISFGTTSVLFLVAWHVSLYLTVQFFEFSPALLEWLKSRRVWKWAEMLTIGMTIAGIVLSTLHQSALGAMYLLSPGKLHPLWYSTYIPWLFLCSAIYVAFAMVIFVSTLAVRFLSDRADETFLGSIDRITLSLGKAACVGMYVYFVLKLIGIAHDDNWGL
;
A
#
# COMPACT_ATOMS: atom_id res chain seq x y z
N MET A 1 30.65 -17.73 -44.89
CA MET A 1 30.74 -17.62 -43.42
C MET A 1 29.35 -17.31 -42.90
N GLY A 2 28.61 -18.34 -42.49
CA GLY A 2 27.24 -18.20 -42.01
C GLY A 2 27.25 -17.73 -40.56
N ASN A 3 26.74 -16.52 -40.31
CA ASN A 3 26.42 -16.06 -38.97
C ASN A 3 25.18 -16.82 -38.51
N GLY A 4 25.41 -17.86 -37.71
CA GLY A 4 24.37 -18.59 -37.02
C GLY A 4 23.65 -17.64 -36.07
N TYR A 5 22.44 -17.24 -36.43
CA TYR A 5 21.44 -16.81 -35.46
C TYR A 5 21.21 -18.00 -34.53
N ALA A 6 21.81 -17.94 -33.34
CA ALA A 6 21.58 -18.92 -32.29
C ALA A 6 20.08 -18.96 -32.03
N ILE A 7 19.44 -20.07 -32.41
CA ILE A 7 18.06 -20.39 -32.07
C ILE A 7 18.03 -20.47 -30.53
N LYS A 8 17.62 -19.36 -29.88
CA LYS A 8 17.40 -19.32 -28.43
C LYS A 8 16.36 -20.40 -28.14
N SER A 9 16.78 -21.43 -27.42
CA SER A 9 15.90 -22.52 -27.00
C SER A 9 14.67 -21.95 -26.28
N ASP A 10 13.48 -22.48 -26.63
CA ASP A 10 12.17 -22.23 -26.02
C ASP A 10 12.10 -22.77 -24.57
N ASN A 11 13.04 -22.34 -23.72
CA ASN A 11 13.05 -22.68 -22.31
C ASN A 11 12.43 -21.52 -21.52
N PHE A 12 11.54 -21.80 -20.57
CA PHE A 12 10.93 -20.76 -19.74
C PHE A 12 11.98 -19.86 -19.08
N LYS A 13 13.11 -20.45 -18.67
CA LYS A 13 14.24 -19.71 -18.08
C LYS A 13 14.88 -18.71 -19.06
N SER A 14 15.08 -19.08 -20.32
CA SER A 14 15.69 -18.18 -21.32
C SER A 14 14.71 -17.06 -21.69
N TRP A 15 13.44 -17.38 -21.89
CA TRP A 15 12.38 -16.38 -22.09
C TRP A 15 12.26 -15.41 -20.91
N PHE A 16 12.26 -15.93 -19.68
CA PHE A 16 12.12 -15.13 -18.46
C PHE A 16 13.32 -14.20 -18.26
N MET A 17 14.55 -14.71 -18.41
CA MET A 17 15.75 -13.88 -18.31
C MET A 17 15.83 -12.84 -19.43
N ASP A 18 15.42 -13.19 -20.65
CA ASP A 18 15.35 -12.25 -21.76
C ASP A 18 14.36 -11.11 -21.47
N LYS A 19 13.20 -11.43 -20.90
CA LYS A 19 12.23 -10.43 -20.45
C LYS A 19 12.75 -9.57 -19.29
N LEU A 20 13.43 -10.17 -18.33
CA LEU A 20 13.97 -9.49 -17.15
C LEU A 20 15.11 -8.53 -17.52
N LEU A 21 15.97 -8.92 -18.47
CA LEU A 21 17.06 -8.09 -18.98
C LEU A 21 16.65 -7.19 -20.15
N MET A 22 15.36 -7.16 -20.50
CA MET A 22 14.83 -6.40 -21.64
C MET A 22 15.56 -6.71 -22.97
N GLY A 23 16.03 -7.95 -23.14
CA GLY A 23 16.78 -8.40 -24.32
C GLY A 23 18.25 -7.96 -24.37
N MET A 24 18.76 -7.32 -23.32
CA MET A 24 20.15 -6.87 -23.20
C MET A 24 21.06 -7.91 -22.54
N SER A 25 22.37 -7.77 -22.70
CA SER A 25 23.33 -8.50 -21.87
C SER A 25 23.31 -7.98 -20.42
N TRP A 26 23.80 -8.78 -19.47
CA TRP A 26 23.85 -8.36 -18.05
C TRP A 26 24.66 -7.06 -17.84
N GLN A 27 25.75 -6.90 -18.59
CA GLN A 27 26.62 -5.73 -18.49
C GLN A 27 25.94 -4.47 -19.02
N GLU A 28 25.29 -4.56 -20.18
CA GLU A 28 24.51 -3.45 -20.76
C GLU A 28 23.30 -3.12 -19.88
N TYR A 29 22.61 -4.13 -19.36
CA TYR A 29 21.51 -3.91 -18.43
C TYR A 29 21.99 -3.17 -17.17
N ALA A 30 23.11 -3.59 -16.57
CA ALA A 30 23.67 -2.93 -15.39
C ALA A 30 24.06 -1.47 -15.65
N THR A 31 24.61 -1.13 -16.81
CA THR A 31 24.93 0.27 -17.14
C THR A 31 23.67 1.10 -17.36
N THR A 32 22.60 0.54 -17.94
CA THR A 32 21.30 1.25 -18.04
C THR A 32 20.66 1.52 -16.68
N LEU A 33 21.00 0.75 -15.64
CA LEU A 33 20.52 1.00 -14.28
C LEU A 33 21.22 2.19 -13.60
N LEU A 34 22.32 2.74 -14.14
CA LEU A 34 23.02 3.88 -13.56
C LEU A 34 22.33 5.22 -13.90
N THR A 35 21.07 5.35 -13.49
CA THR A 35 20.32 6.60 -13.58
C THR A 35 20.47 7.43 -12.30
N PRO A 36 20.33 8.78 -12.35
CA PRO A 36 20.39 9.61 -11.15
C PRO A 36 19.43 9.14 -10.05
N PHE A 37 18.23 8.67 -10.43
CA PHE A 37 17.26 8.11 -9.50
C PHE A 37 17.76 6.85 -8.80
N ASN A 38 18.30 5.88 -9.55
CA ASN A 38 18.81 4.64 -8.97
C ASN A 38 20.06 4.87 -8.11
N VAL A 39 20.90 5.85 -8.45
CA VAL A 39 22.05 6.25 -7.62
C VAL A 39 21.56 6.83 -6.29
N ILE A 40 20.57 7.72 -6.30
CA ILE A 40 19.97 8.25 -5.08
C ILE A 40 19.33 7.12 -4.25
N ALA A 41 18.58 6.21 -4.88
CA ALA A 41 18.00 5.06 -4.21
C ALA A 41 19.07 4.15 -3.58
N ALA A 42 20.19 3.91 -4.27
CA ALA A 42 21.31 3.14 -3.76
C ALA A 42 21.95 3.81 -2.54
N ILE A 43 22.11 5.14 -2.54
CA ILE A 43 22.61 5.89 -1.38
C ILE A 43 21.65 5.75 -0.20
N ILE A 44 20.34 5.90 -0.43
CA ILE A 44 19.32 5.72 0.61
C ILE A 44 19.39 4.32 1.22
N LEU A 45 19.52 3.28 0.39
CA LEU A 45 19.65 1.90 0.86
C LEU A 45 20.98 1.65 1.59
N ALA A 46 22.08 2.24 1.10
CA ALA A 46 23.40 2.11 1.73
C ALA A 46 23.45 2.70 3.14
N VAL A 47 22.64 3.74 3.41
CA VAL A 47 22.49 4.31 4.77
C VAL A 47 21.40 3.57 5.56
N GLY A 48 20.27 3.26 4.93
CA GLY A 48 19.09 2.68 5.59
C GLY A 48 19.30 1.23 6.06
N LEU A 49 19.98 0.40 5.27
CA LEU A 49 20.22 -1.00 5.64
C LEU A 49 21.09 -1.14 6.91
N PRO A 50 22.22 -0.42 7.06
CA PRO A 50 22.95 -0.38 8.34
C PRO A 50 22.10 0.07 9.52
N LEU A 51 21.24 1.08 9.35
CA LEU A 51 20.34 1.54 10.42
C LEU A 51 19.33 0.46 10.82
N ILE A 52 18.79 -0.30 9.87
CA ILE A 52 17.92 -1.44 10.16
C ILE A 52 18.69 -2.51 10.94
N VAL A 53 19.95 -2.80 10.58
CA VAL A 53 20.79 -3.76 11.31
C VAL A 53 21.05 -3.27 12.74
N MET A 54 21.46 -2.01 12.92
CA MET A 54 21.66 -1.39 14.24
C MET A 54 20.42 -1.48 15.11
N ARG A 55 19.22 -1.27 14.54
CA ARG A 55 17.95 -1.45 15.27
C ARG A 55 17.84 -2.84 15.90
N TYR A 56 18.31 -3.91 15.23
CA TYR A 56 18.19 -5.27 15.77
C TYR A 56 19.26 -5.60 16.81
N ILE A 57 20.38 -4.88 16.81
CA ILE A 57 21.48 -5.07 17.76
C ILE A 57 21.24 -4.23 19.02
N ASP A 58 20.97 -2.93 18.84
CA ASP A 58 20.93 -1.93 19.92
C ASP A 58 19.50 -1.51 20.31
N GLY A 59 18.50 -1.88 19.51
CA GLY A 59 17.08 -1.58 19.76
C GLY A 59 16.54 -0.35 19.02
N LEU A 60 15.25 -0.09 19.20
CA LEU A 60 14.52 0.99 18.51
C LEU A 60 14.95 2.40 18.96
N TYR A 61 15.34 2.55 20.23
CA TYR A 61 15.75 3.84 20.79
C TYR A 61 16.88 4.49 19.99
N LEU A 62 17.90 3.72 19.59
CA LEU A 62 19.05 4.26 18.88
C LEU A 62 18.72 4.83 17.50
N VAL A 63 17.76 4.23 16.79
CA VAL A 63 17.46 4.55 15.39
C VAL A 63 16.28 5.51 15.25
N THR A 64 15.34 5.47 16.20
CA THR A 64 14.09 6.24 16.11
C THR A 64 13.85 7.15 17.31
N HIS A 65 14.75 7.16 18.29
CA HIS A 65 14.55 7.84 19.57
C HIS A 65 13.22 7.42 20.24
N ALA A 66 12.86 6.13 20.09
CA ALA A 66 11.65 5.57 20.68
C ALA A 66 11.73 5.62 22.21
N SER A 67 10.68 6.13 22.84
CA SER A 67 10.53 6.21 24.29
C SER A 67 9.17 5.68 24.73
N ASP A 68 9.00 5.42 26.02
CA ASP A 68 7.72 5.00 26.58
C ASP A 68 6.72 6.15 26.69
N ASP A 69 7.15 7.40 26.46
CA ASP A 69 6.30 8.59 26.49
C ASP A 69 5.38 8.66 25.29
N TYR A 70 5.87 8.25 24.11
CA TYR A 70 5.12 8.24 22.86
C TYR A 70 4.75 6.80 22.49
N PRO A 71 3.46 6.52 22.21
CA PRO A 71 2.97 5.14 22.07
C PRO A 71 3.58 4.42 20.85
N TRP A 72 3.90 5.18 19.80
CA TRP A 72 4.43 4.65 18.55
C TRP A 72 5.47 5.59 17.95
N GLY A 73 6.68 5.06 17.74
CA GLY A 73 7.81 5.78 17.15
C GLY A 73 7.72 5.95 15.64
N LEU A 74 8.81 6.41 15.03
CA LEU A 74 8.86 6.77 13.61
C LEU A 74 8.38 5.66 12.66
N TYR A 75 8.75 4.40 12.91
CA TYR A 75 8.39 3.29 12.01
C TYR A 75 6.89 3.02 11.96
N LEU A 76 6.20 2.93 13.10
CA LEU A 76 4.75 2.75 13.12
C LEU A 76 4.01 4.05 12.79
N GLY A 77 4.49 5.20 13.27
CA GLY A 77 3.90 6.51 12.95
C GLY A 77 3.85 6.76 11.45
N TRP A 78 5.01 6.67 10.76
CA TRP A 78 5.08 6.85 9.32
C TRP A 78 4.61 5.61 8.55
N GLY A 79 5.13 4.43 8.87
CA GLY A 79 4.93 3.22 8.07
C GLY A 79 3.55 2.58 8.21
N LEU A 80 2.93 2.68 9.39
CA LEU A 80 1.60 2.13 9.66
C LEU A 80 0.54 3.23 9.63
N PHE A 81 0.57 4.18 10.56
CA PHE A 81 -0.51 5.15 10.73
C PHE A 81 -0.57 6.20 9.62
N GLY A 82 0.56 6.62 9.05
CA GLY A 82 0.60 7.51 7.88
C GLY A 82 0.59 6.79 6.53
N GLY A 83 1.36 5.71 6.42
CA GLY A 83 1.65 5.01 5.17
C GLY A 83 0.55 4.07 4.71
N VAL A 84 -0.12 3.37 5.63
CA VAL A 84 -1.22 2.47 5.26
C VAL A 84 -2.42 3.22 4.66
N PRO A 85 -2.83 4.40 5.17
CA PRO A 85 -3.82 5.23 4.50
C PRO A 85 -3.44 5.63 3.07
N LEU A 86 -2.16 5.91 2.79
CA LEU A 86 -1.68 6.15 1.41
C LEU A 86 -1.82 4.91 0.53
N SER A 87 -1.85 3.72 1.14
CA SER A 87 -1.95 2.43 0.47
C SER A 87 -3.40 1.98 0.25
N ALA A 88 -4.39 2.77 0.68
CA ALA A 88 -5.82 2.52 0.50
C ALA A 88 -6.31 2.62 -0.95
N THR A 89 -5.43 3.02 -1.88
CA THR A 89 -5.74 3.23 -3.31
C THR A 89 -6.39 2.02 -3.98
N GLY A 90 -5.89 0.82 -3.70
CA GLY A 90 -6.39 -0.43 -4.27
C GLY A 90 -7.88 -0.64 -3.96
N PHE A 91 -8.26 -0.65 -2.69
CA PHE A 91 -9.67 -0.85 -2.34
C PHE A 91 -10.55 0.35 -2.72
N VAL A 92 -10.09 1.60 -2.59
CA VAL A 92 -10.93 2.78 -2.88
C VAL A 92 -11.29 2.84 -4.36
N ILE A 93 -10.29 2.72 -5.25
CA ILE A 93 -10.53 2.73 -6.71
C ILE A 93 -11.14 1.40 -7.17
N GLY A 94 -10.75 0.28 -6.57
CA GLY A 94 -11.37 -1.02 -6.82
C GLY A 94 -12.86 -1.02 -6.52
N THR A 95 -13.27 -0.48 -5.36
CA THR A 95 -14.69 -0.29 -5.00
C THR A 95 -15.41 0.57 -6.02
N ALA A 96 -14.83 1.73 -6.34
CA ALA A 96 -15.41 2.67 -7.29
C ALA A 96 -15.68 2.00 -8.65
N TYR A 97 -14.73 1.22 -9.16
CA TYR A 97 -14.82 0.60 -10.48
C TYR A 97 -15.65 -0.69 -10.51
N TYR A 98 -15.41 -1.63 -9.58
CA TYR A 98 -16.01 -2.96 -9.60
C TYR A 98 -17.37 -3.03 -8.89
N ILE A 99 -17.56 -2.27 -7.81
CA ILE A 99 -18.83 -2.28 -7.05
C ILE A 99 -19.76 -1.16 -7.51
N PHE A 100 -19.29 0.10 -7.46
CA PHE A 100 -20.12 1.25 -7.85
C PHE A 100 -20.21 1.44 -9.37
N GLY A 101 -19.43 0.68 -10.14
CA GLY A 101 -19.54 0.67 -11.60
C GLY A 101 -19.01 1.93 -12.28
N PHE A 102 -18.16 2.73 -11.63
CA PHE A 102 -17.54 3.93 -12.21
C PHE A 102 -16.49 3.54 -13.28
N LYS A 103 -16.98 3.19 -14.48
CA LYS A 103 -16.16 2.69 -15.60
C LYS A 103 -15.16 3.71 -16.14
N ASN A 104 -15.35 4.99 -15.85
CA ASN A 104 -14.38 6.06 -16.13
C ASN A 104 -13.03 5.85 -15.43
N TYR A 105 -12.95 5.05 -14.36
CA TYR A 105 -11.69 4.71 -13.68
C TYR A 105 -10.95 3.49 -14.24
N ARG A 106 -11.47 2.86 -15.32
CA ARG A 106 -10.80 1.74 -15.97
C ARG A 106 -9.32 1.99 -16.28
N PRO A 107 -8.88 3.17 -16.76
CA PRO A 107 -7.47 3.39 -17.10
C PRO A 107 -6.55 3.38 -15.88
N ILE A 108 -7.05 3.74 -14.69
CA ILE A 108 -6.23 3.89 -13.47
C ILE A 108 -6.37 2.73 -12.47
N VAL A 109 -7.35 1.83 -12.65
CA VAL A 109 -7.65 0.78 -11.65
C VAL A 109 -6.46 -0.15 -11.41
N ARG A 110 -5.73 -0.55 -12.47
CA ARG A 110 -4.54 -1.40 -12.35
C ARG A 110 -3.41 -0.69 -11.61
N LEU A 111 -3.22 0.61 -11.88
CA LEU A 111 -2.24 1.44 -11.20
C LEU A 111 -2.56 1.53 -9.69
N ALA A 112 -3.82 1.79 -9.35
CA ALA A 112 -4.27 1.90 -7.96
C ALA A 112 -4.12 0.58 -7.18
N ILE A 113 -4.51 -0.56 -7.76
CA ILE A 113 -4.35 -1.90 -7.14
C ILE A 113 -2.87 -2.21 -6.88
N LEU A 114 -1.99 -1.90 -7.84
CA LEU A 114 -0.56 -2.08 -7.69
C LEU A 114 0.01 -1.15 -6.60
N THR A 115 -0.38 0.12 -6.60
CA THR A 115 0.04 1.08 -5.56
C THR A 115 -0.38 0.60 -4.18
N GLY A 116 -1.62 0.11 -4.04
CA GLY A 116 -2.11 -0.43 -2.76
C GLY A 116 -1.32 -1.66 -2.30
N LEU A 117 -1.04 -2.59 -3.22
CA LEU A 117 -0.22 -3.78 -2.94
C LEU A 117 1.19 -3.41 -2.46
N LEU A 118 1.88 -2.52 -3.19
CA LEU A 118 3.22 -2.07 -2.83
C LEU A 118 3.23 -1.33 -1.49
N GLY A 119 2.24 -0.47 -1.26
CA GLY A 119 2.13 0.26 -0.01
C GLY A 119 1.92 -0.64 1.21
N TYR A 120 1.05 -1.64 1.11
CA TYR A 120 0.88 -2.64 2.19
C TYR A 120 2.10 -3.54 2.36
N PHE A 121 2.81 -3.87 1.28
CA PHE A 121 4.09 -4.59 1.38
C PHE A 121 5.13 -3.79 2.19
N PHE A 122 5.24 -2.48 1.95
CA PHE A 122 6.10 -1.61 2.75
C PHE A 122 5.60 -1.50 4.19
N ALA A 123 4.28 -1.39 4.44
CA ALA A 123 3.73 -1.38 5.79
C ALA A 123 4.11 -2.64 6.59
N VAL A 124 4.08 -3.83 5.97
CA VAL A 124 4.58 -5.06 6.59
C VAL A 124 6.08 -4.98 6.85
N THR A 125 6.86 -4.42 5.92
CA THR A 125 8.31 -4.22 6.13
C THR A 125 8.58 -3.31 7.33
N TYR A 126 7.85 -2.19 7.45
CA TYR A 126 7.92 -1.30 8.62
C TYR A 126 7.54 -2.02 9.91
N LEU A 127 6.45 -2.81 9.90
CA LEU A 127 6.02 -3.60 11.05
C LEU A 127 7.09 -4.62 11.47
N LEU A 128 7.71 -5.32 10.52
CA LEU A 128 8.75 -6.29 10.82
C LEU A 128 9.99 -5.64 11.44
N VAL A 129 10.37 -4.46 10.97
CA VAL A 129 11.47 -3.67 11.57
C VAL A 129 11.08 -3.12 12.93
N ASP A 130 9.82 -2.74 13.16
CA ASP A 130 9.39 -2.25 14.46
C ASP A 130 9.34 -3.36 15.52
N LEU A 131 8.80 -4.53 15.17
CA LEU A 131 8.60 -5.66 16.09
C LEU A 131 9.90 -6.12 16.76
N GLY A 132 9.91 -6.23 18.08
CA GLY A 132 11.09 -6.68 18.86
C GLY A 132 11.65 -8.03 18.39
N ARG A 133 10.78 -8.98 18.01
CA ARG A 133 11.14 -10.35 17.61
C ARG A 133 10.33 -10.80 16.39
N PRO A 134 10.61 -10.29 15.17
CA PRO A 134 9.80 -10.56 13.99
C PRO A 134 9.78 -12.04 13.61
N TRP A 135 10.84 -12.80 13.92
CA TRP A 135 10.89 -14.25 13.68
C TRP A 135 9.85 -15.05 14.48
N ARG A 136 9.22 -14.47 15.52
CA ARG A 136 8.13 -15.12 16.26
C ARG A 136 6.74 -14.77 15.73
N LEU A 137 6.63 -14.04 14.62
CA LEU A 137 5.33 -13.63 14.06
C LEU A 137 4.42 -14.82 13.70
N TYR A 138 4.99 -15.99 13.38
CA TYR A 138 4.19 -17.21 13.12
C TYR A 138 3.39 -17.67 14.34
N TYR A 139 3.83 -17.36 15.56
CA TYR A 139 3.21 -17.83 16.79
C TYR A 139 1.78 -17.27 16.97
N PRO A 140 1.55 -15.93 16.94
CA PRO A 140 0.20 -15.37 16.98
C PRO A 140 -0.63 -15.64 15.72
N MET A 141 -0.01 -16.04 14.61
CA MET A 141 -0.72 -16.28 13.35
C MET A 141 -1.16 -17.73 13.16
N ILE A 142 -0.53 -18.70 13.83
CA ILE A 142 -0.78 -20.13 13.56
C ILE A 142 -0.92 -20.95 14.85
N ILE A 143 -0.14 -20.66 15.89
CA ILE A 143 -0.01 -21.54 17.05
C ILE A 143 -0.96 -21.14 18.19
N SER A 144 -0.94 -19.87 18.59
CA SER A 144 -1.72 -19.38 19.72
C SER A 144 -2.35 -18.03 19.38
N PHE A 145 -3.66 -18.02 19.27
CA PHE A 145 -4.42 -16.85 18.86
C PHE A 145 -4.68 -15.91 20.05
N GLY A 146 -4.40 -14.62 19.87
CA GLY A 146 -4.63 -13.58 20.87
C GLY A 146 -5.94 -12.82 20.60
N THR A 147 -7.07 -13.51 20.46
CA THR A 147 -8.34 -12.93 19.97
C THR A 147 -8.91 -11.78 20.81
N THR A 148 -8.46 -11.64 22.06
CA THR A 148 -8.81 -10.52 22.95
C THR A 148 -8.01 -9.25 22.70
N SER A 149 -6.93 -9.31 21.90
CA SER A 149 -6.04 -8.18 21.63
C SER A 149 -6.39 -7.48 20.31
N VAL A 150 -6.50 -6.14 20.37
CA VAL A 150 -6.66 -5.30 19.17
C VAL A 150 -5.44 -5.41 18.25
N LEU A 151 -4.23 -5.60 18.79
CA LEU A 151 -3.03 -5.76 17.97
C LEU A 151 -3.05 -7.08 17.17
N PHE A 152 -3.55 -8.15 17.77
CA PHE A 152 -3.78 -9.41 17.07
C PHE A 152 -4.80 -9.23 15.93
N LEU A 153 -5.91 -8.52 16.22
CA LEU A 153 -6.93 -8.20 15.22
C LEU A 153 -6.33 -7.41 14.05
N VAL A 154 -5.52 -6.38 14.32
CA VAL A 154 -4.86 -5.58 13.30
C VAL A 154 -3.89 -6.41 12.46
N ALA A 155 -3.06 -7.27 13.08
CA ALA A 155 -2.13 -8.14 12.36
C ALA A 155 -2.85 -9.10 11.39
N TRP A 156 -3.98 -9.68 11.82
CA TRP A 156 -4.81 -10.54 10.97
C TRP A 156 -5.44 -9.77 9.80
N HIS A 157 -5.95 -8.57 10.05
CA HIS A 157 -6.47 -7.72 8.99
C HIS A 157 -5.41 -7.39 7.95
N VAL A 158 -4.19 -7.00 8.37
CA VAL A 158 -3.08 -6.74 7.43
C VAL A 158 -2.73 -7.98 6.63
N SER A 159 -2.61 -9.15 7.28
CA SER A 159 -2.23 -10.39 6.61
C SER A 159 -3.27 -10.85 5.58
N LEU A 160 -4.55 -10.87 5.97
CA LEU A 160 -5.65 -11.26 5.09
C LEU A 160 -5.80 -10.25 3.96
N TYR A 161 -5.73 -8.96 4.26
CA TYR A 161 -5.82 -7.92 3.23
C TYR A 161 -4.68 -8.01 2.22
N LEU A 162 -3.43 -8.17 2.65
CA LEU A 162 -2.29 -8.32 1.73
C LEU A 162 -2.46 -9.55 0.83
N THR A 163 -2.98 -10.64 1.38
CA THR A 163 -3.27 -11.86 0.61
C THR A 163 -4.36 -11.61 -0.43
N VAL A 164 -5.46 -10.97 -0.04
CA VAL A 164 -6.54 -10.60 -0.96
C VAL A 164 -6.06 -9.63 -2.04
N GLN A 165 -5.28 -8.61 -1.68
CA GLN A 165 -4.72 -7.63 -2.60
C GLN A 165 -3.77 -8.29 -3.61
N PHE A 166 -2.98 -9.28 -3.15
CA PHE A 166 -2.13 -10.08 -4.05
C PHE A 166 -2.97 -10.88 -5.04
N PHE A 167 -4.07 -11.51 -4.60
CA PHE A 167 -4.98 -12.21 -5.51
C PHE A 167 -5.69 -11.24 -6.47
N GLU A 168 -6.08 -10.05 -6.03
CA GLU A 168 -6.67 -9.01 -6.89
C GLU A 168 -5.67 -8.52 -7.95
N PHE A 169 -4.39 -8.44 -7.62
CA PHE A 169 -3.32 -8.11 -8.56
C PHE A 169 -2.92 -9.28 -9.48
N SER A 170 -3.18 -10.52 -9.06
CA SER A 170 -2.72 -11.72 -9.77
C SER A 170 -3.14 -11.84 -11.24
N PRO A 171 -4.31 -11.36 -11.72
CA PRO A 171 -4.64 -11.40 -13.14
C PRO A 171 -3.65 -10.60 -13.98
N ALA A 172 -3.17 -9.45 -13.50
CA ALA A 172 -2.17 -8.64 -14.20
C ALA A 172 -0.82 -9.36 -14.30
N LEU A 173 -0.41 -10.03 -13.21
CA LEU A 173 0.81 -10.85 -13.19
C LEU A 173 0.71 -12.06 -14.13
N LEU A 174 -0.44 -12.74 -14.14
CA LEU A 174 -0.68 -13.93 -14.97
C LEU A 174 -0.82 -13.58 -16.46
N GLU A 175 -1.40 -12.41 -16.77
CA GLU A 175 -1.44 -11.84 -18.12
C GLU A 175 -0.02 -11.59 -18.64
N TRP A 176 0.84 -10.98 -17.83
CA TRP A 176 2.26 -10.78 -18.16
C TRP A 176 3.01 -12.10 -18.37
N LEU A 177 2.73 -13.13 -17.55
CA LEU A 177 3.27 -14.49 -17.68
C LEU A 177 2.66 -15.31 -18.84
N LYS A 178 1.68 -14.77 -19.59
CA LYS A 178 0.95 -15.45 -20.68
C LYS A 178 0.25 -16.77 -20.26
N SER A 179 -0.09 -16.93 -18.98
CA SER A 179 -0.71 -18.16 -18.46
C SER A 179 -2.25 -18.13 -18.61
N ARG A 180 -2.75 -18.56 -19.77
CA ARG A 180 -4.20 -18.46 -20.11
C ARG A 180 -5.14 -19.26 -19.19
N ARG A 181 -4.70 -20.42 -18.67
CA ARG A 181 -5.57 -21.31 -17.87
C ARG A 181 -5.80 -20.73 -16.47
N VAL A 182 -4.75 -20.25 -15.81
CA VAL A 182 -4.83 -19.71 -14.44
C VAL A 182 -5.43 -18.31 -14.46
N TRP A 183 -5.20 -17.54 -15.52
CA TRP A 183 -5.78 -16.21 -15.69
C TRP A 183 -7.31 -16.18 -15.61
N LYS A 184 -8.01 -17.13 -16.27
CA LYS A 184 -9.48 -17.21 -16.20
C LYS A 184 -10.00 -17.45 -14.78
N TRP A 185 -9.32 -18.28 -14.00
CA TRP A 185 -9.67 -18.51 -12.59
C TRP A 185 -9.44 -17.27 -11.74
N ALA A 186 -8.32 -16.58 -11.93
CA ALA A 186 -8.02 -15.34 -11.22
C ALA A 186 -9.02 -14.21 -11.57
N GLU A 187 -9.40 -14.08 -12.84
CA GLU A 187 -10.41 -13.11 -13.29
C GLU A 187 -11.77 -13.37 -12.63
N MET A 188 -12.23 -14.63 -12.62
CA MET A 188 -13.48 -14.99 -11.95
C MET A 188 -13.46 -14.70 -10.45
N LEU A 189 -12.32 -14.88 -9.80
CA LEU A 189 -12.14 -14.64 -8.37
C LEU A 189 -12.00 -13.15 -8.03
N THR A 190 -11.73 -12.29 -9.02
CA THR A 190 -11.41 -10.86 -8.81
C THR A 190 -12.55 -10.14 -8.10
N ILE A 191 -13.81 -10.33 -8.50
CA ILE A 191 -14.96 -9.66 -7.86
C ILE A 191 -15.08 -10.07 -6.39
N GLY A 192 -14.94 -11.37 -6.10
CA GLY A 192 -14.97 -11.87 -4.72
C GLY A 192 -13.83 -11.33 -3.88
N MET A 193 -12.63 -11.24 -4.43
CA MET A 193 -11.46 -10.66 -3.77
C MET A 193 -11.61 -9.16 -3.56
N THR A 194 -12.14 -8.41 -4.52
CA THR A 194 -12.42 -6.99 -4.32
C THR A 194 -13.44 -6.78 -3.19
N ILE A 195 -14.53 -7.56 -3.14
CA ILE A 195 -15.51 -7.46 -2.03
C ILE A 195 -14.86 -7.79 -0.69
N ALA A 196 -14.11 -8.90 -0.61
CA ALA A 196 -13.39 -9.28 0.61
C ALA A 196 -12.38 -8.21 1.03
N GLY A 197 -11.66 -7.63 0.06
CA GLY A 197 -10.68 -6.57 0.27
C GLY A 197 -11.31 -5.31 0.85
N ILE A 198 -12.51 -4.95 0.40
CA ILE A 198 -13.25 -3.79 0.90
C ILE A 198 -13.69 -3.98 2.35
N VAL A 199 -14.25 -5.15 2.66
CA VAL A 199 -14.65 -5.49 4.04
C VAL A 199 -13.42 -5.47 4.94
N LEU A 200 -12.35 -6.16 4.55
CA LEU A 200 -11.12 -6.22 5.34
C LEU A 200 -10.44 -4.86 5.47
N SER A 201 -10.46 -4.01 4.44
CA SER A 201 -9.85 -2.68 4.52
C SER A 201 -10.65 -1.74 5.42
N THR A 202 -11.98 -1.78 5.32
CA THR A 202 -12.86 -1.01 6.19
C THR A 202 -12.60 -1.34 7.66
N LEU A 203 -12.51 -2.64 7.97
CA LEU A 203 -12.20 -3.11 9.31
C LEU A 203 -10.77 -2.75 9.73
N HIS A 204 -9.80 -2.89 8.83
CA HIS A 204 -8.40 -2.60 9.11
C HIS A 204 -8.17 -1.12 9.46
N GLN A 205 -8.62 -0.20 8.60
CA GLN A 205 -8.41 1.24 8.80
C GLN A 205 -9.10 1.70 10.10
N SER A 206 -10.30 1.18 10.36
CA SER A 206 -11.02 1.47 11.60
C SER A 206 -10.33 0.89 12.84
N ALA A 207 -9.81 -0.34 12.74
CA ALA A 207 -9.10 -1.01 13.84
C ALA A 207 -7.77 -0.30 14.18
N LEU A 208 -7.04 0.24 13.19
CA LEU A 208 -5.87 1.08 13.43
C LEU A 208 -6.23 2.31 14.27
N GLY A 209 -7.34 2.99 13.94
CA GLY A 209 -7.84 4.08 14.77
C GLY A 209 -8.23 3.61 16.17
N ALA A 210 -8.90 2.46 16.30
CA ALA A 210 -9.30 1.90 17.60
C ALA A 210 -8.12 1.62 18.54
N MET A 211 -6.90 1.41 18.03
CA MET A 211 -5.72 1.25 18.89
C MET A 211 -5.47 2.50 19.75
N TYR A 212 -5.79 3.70 19.26
CA TYR A 212 -5.64 4.94 20.03
C TYR A 212 -6.65 5.06 21.17
N LEU A 213 -7.79 4.37 21.09
CA LEU A 213 -8.75 4.32 22.20
C LEU A 213 -8.18 3.57 23.42
N LEU A 214 -7.19 2.68 23.21
CA LEU A 214 -6.50 1.97 24.29
C LEU A 214 -5.46 2.84 25.02
N SER A 215 -5.13 4.01 24.49
CA SER A 215 -4.08 4.89 25.02
C SER A 215 -4.54 6.36 25.14
N PRO A 216 -5.63 6.64 25.88
CA PRO A 216 -6.25 7.96 25.92
C PRO A 216 -5.30 9.09 26.36
N GLY A 217 -4.40 8.82 27.31
CA GLY A 217 -3.44 9.81 27.80
C GLY A 217 -2.21 10.03 26.91
N LYS A 218 -2.13 9.35 25.76
CA LYS A 218 -0.97 9.40 24.84
C LYS A 218 -1.25 10.17 23.55
N LEU A 219 -2.49 10.61 23.35
CA LEU A 219 -2.87 11.53 22.28
C LEU A 219 -3.14 12.91 22.84
N HIS A 220 -2.81 13.92 22.05
CA HIS A 220 -3.22 15.28 22.37
C HIS A 220 -4.75 15.38 22.36
N PRO A 221 -5.39 16.05 23.35
CA PRO A 221 -6.85 16.14 23.47
C PRO A 221 -7.58 16.61 22.20
N LEU A 222 -6.98 17.54 21.45
CA LEU A 222 -7.51 17.99 20.15
C LEU A 222 -7.75 16.85 19.15
N TRP A 223 -6.90 15.82 19.17
CA TRP A 223 -6.98 14.68 18.25
C TRP A 223 -7.77 13.52 18.85
N TYR A 224 -7.71 13.33 20.17
CA TYR A 224 -8.48 12.31 20.85
C TYR A 224 -9.98 12.50 20.64
N SER A 225 -10.69 11.40 20.33
CA SER A 225 -12.14 11.34 20.28
C SER A 225 -12.61 9.90 20.26
N THR A 226 -13.79 9.63 20.81
CA THR A 226 -14.44 8.32 20.72
C THR A 226 -14.69 7.90 19.26
N TYR A 227 -14.77 8.87 18.35
CA TYR A 227 -14.98 8.67 16.91
C TYR A 227 -13.70 8.39 16.10
N ILE A 228 -12.52 8.34 16.73
CA ILE A 228 -11.24 8.09 16.04
C ILE A 228 -11.27 6.92 15.03
N PRO A 229 -11.87 5.75 15.32
CA PRO A 229 -11.93 4.65 14.35
C PRO A 229 -12.54 5.08 12.99
N TRP A 230 -13.62 5.85 13.05
CA TRP A 230 -14.30 6.37 11.86
C TRP A 230 -13.49 7.46 11.16
N LEU A 231 -12.83 8.33 11.94
CA LEU A 231 -11.95 9.37 11.40
C LEU A 231 -10.78 8.76 10.63
N PHE A 232 -10.19 7.66 11.10
CA PHE A 232 -9.13 6.93 10.40
C PHE A 232 -9.62 6.30 9.09
N LEU A 233 -10.82 5.71 9.09
CA LEU A 233 -11.42 5.18 7.86
C LEU A 233 -11.68 6.29 6.83
N CYS A 234 -12.31 7.39 7.25
CA CYS A 234 -12.58 8.52 6.37
C CYS A 234 -11.29 9.17 5.85
N SER A 235 -10.25 9.25 6.67
CA SER A 235 -8.96 9.78 6.24
C SER A 235 -8.28 8.93 5.19
N ALA A 236 -8.29 7.61 5.36
CA ALA A 236 -7.77 6.69 4.36
C ALA A 236 -8.46 6.85 2.99
N ILE A 237 -9.77 7.13 2.96
CA ILE A 237 -10.51 7.30 1.70
C ILE A 237 -10.05 8.55 0.93
N TYR A 238 -10.02 9.74 1.55
CA TYR A 238 -9.62 10.95 0.81
C TYR A 238 -8.12 10.98 0.52
N VAL A 239 -7.29 10.41 1.38
CA VAL A 239 -5.84 10.27 1.14
C VAL A 239 -5.58 9.30 -0.01
N ALA A 240 -6.37 8.23 -0.17
CA ALA A 240 -6.26 7.33 -1.32
C ALA A 240 -6.47 8.08 -2.64
N PHE A 241 -7.49 8.93 -2.74
CA PHE A 241 -7.71 9.73 -3.94
C PHE A 241 -6.52 10.65 -4.24
N ALA A 242 -5.99 11.34 -3.23
CA ALA A 242 -4.80 12.18 -3.38
C ALA A 242 -3.57 11.36 -3.83
N MET A 243 -3.38 10.15 -3.28
CA MET A 243 -2.27 9.27 -3.65
C MET A 243 -2.41 8.76 -5.09
N VAL A 244 -3.62 8.44 -5.55
CA VAL A 244 -3.84 8.05 -6.96
C VAL A 244 -3.53 9.21 -7.91
N ILE A 245 -3.91 10.44 -7.56
CA ILE A 245 -3.53 11.64 -8.33
C ILE A 245 -2.01 11.77 -8.37
N PHE A 246 -1.34 11.62 -7.23
CA PHE A 246 0.12 11.72 -7.14
C PHE A 246 0.82 10.67 -8.01
N VAL A 247 0.47 9.39 -7.87
CA VAL A 247 1.12 8.30 -8.61
C VAL A 247 0.79 8.36 -10.11
N SER A 248 -0.44 8.72 -10.49
CA SER A 248 -0.78 8.91 -11.91
C SER A 248 -0.03 10.08 -12.53
N THR A 249 0.17 11.18 -11.80
CA THR A 249 1.00 12.31 -12.25
C THR A 249 2.46 11.89 -12.47
N LEU A 250 3.02 11.11 -11.54
CA LEU A 250 4.37 10.56 -11.70
C LEU A 250 4.46 9.61 -12.90
N ALA A 251 3.46 8.77 -13.11
CA ALA A 251 3.41 7.86 -14.25
C ALA A 251 3.37 8.64 -15.58
N VAL A 252 2.55 9.68 -15.69
CA VAL A 252 2.53 10.54 -16.90
C VAL A 252 3.89 11.22 -17.11
N ARG A 253 4.53 11.69 -16.04
CA ARG A 253 5.79 12.43 -16.16
C ARG A 253 6.99 11.55 -16.53
N PHE A 254 7.09 10.36 -15.94
CA PHE A 254 8.29 9.52 -16.02
C PHE A 254 8.10 8.26 -16.88
N LEU A 255 6.86 7.89 -17.20
CA LEU A 255 6.52 6.66 -17.92
C LEU A 255 5.55 6.92 -19.09
N SER A 256 5.54 8.14 -19.64
CA SER A 256 4.66 8.51 -20.76
C SER A 256 4.89 7.65 -22.01
N ASP A 257 6.12 7.21 -22.26
CA ASP A 257 6.49 6.30 -23.35
C ASP A 257 5.94 4.88 -23.18
N ARG A 258 5.58 4.50 -21.94
CA ARG A 258 5.04 3.18 -21.59
C ARG A 258 3.54 3.20 -21.31
N ALA A 259 2.93 4.37 -21.30
CA ALA A 259 1.51 4.55 -21.04
C ALA A 259 0.70 4.48 -22.35
N ASP A 260 -0.53 3.95 -22.26
CA ASP A 260 -1.45 3.92 -23.39
C ASP A 260 -2.11 5.30 -23.62
N GLU A 261 -2.50 5.58 -24.86
CA GLU A 261 -3.17 6.84 -25.23
C GLU A 261 -4.48 7.04 -24.46
N THR A 262 -5.19 5.96 -24.12
CA THR A 262 -6.43 6.06 -23.34
C THR A 262 -6.17 6.52 -21.91
N PHE A 263 -5.10 6.02 -21.27
CA PHE A 263 -4.65 6.55 -19.99
C PHE A 263 -4.27 8.03 -20.11
N LEU A 264 -3.31 8.36 -20.99
CA LEU A 264 -2.82 9.74 -21.14
C LEU A 264 -3.94 10.75 -21.45
N GLY A 265 -4.86 10.40 -22.36
CA GLY A 265 -5.98 11.27 -22.74
C GLY A 265 -7.10 11.38 -21.70
N SER A 266 -7.13 10.51 -20.69
CA SER A 266 -8.17 10.52 -19.65
C SER A 266 -7.71 11.02 -18.28
N ILE A 267 -6.40 11.12 -18.04
CA ILE A 267 -5.84 11.48 -16.73
C ILE A 267 -6.36 12.82 -16.21
N ASP A 268 -6.40 13.89 -17.01
CA ASP A 268 -6.82 15.21 -16.52
C ASP A 268 -8.26 15.19 -15.97
N ARG A 269 -9.18 14.54 -16.70
CA ARG A 269 -10.57 14.38 -16.28
C ARG A 269 -10.67 13.50 -15.03
N ILE A 270 -9.89 12.41 -14.98
CA ILE A 270 -9.86 11.52 -13.82
C ILE A 270 -9.33 12.28 -12.59
N THR A 271 -8.24 13.02 -12.71
CA THR A 271 -7.66 13.85 -11.65
C THR A 271 -8.66 14.84 -11.08
N LEU A 272 -9.39 15.56 -11.94
CA LEU A 272 -10.46 16.46 -11.48
C LEU A 272 -11.57 15.71 -10.74
N SER A 273 -11.97 14.54 -11.22
CA SER A 273 -13.01 13.72 -10.55
C SER A 273 -12.54 13.20 -9.19
N LEU A 274 -11.29 12.75 -9.09
CA LEU A 274 -10.68 12.29 -7.84
C LEU A 274 -10.50 13.45 -6.86
N GLY A 275 -10.13 14.64 -7.34
CA GLY A 275 -10.05 15.85 -6.53
C GLY A 275 -11.41 16.21 -5.91
N LYS A 276 -12.49 16.17 -6.70
CA LYS A 276 -13.85 16.37 -6.17
C LYS A 276 -14.22 15.30 -5.13
N ALA A 277 -13.90 14.04 -5.39
CA ALA A 277 -14.15 12.96 -4.43
C ALA A 277 -13.34 13.13 -3.13
N ALA A 278 -12.09 13.58 -3.22
CA ALA A 278 -11.26 13.91 -2.07
C ALA A 278 -11.86 15.06 -1.26
N CYS A 279 -12.34 16.14 -1.90
CA CYS A 279 -13.02 17.23 -1.21
C CYS A 279 -14.27 16.75 -0.45
N VAL A 280 -15.09 15.88 -1.06
CA VAL A 280 -16.24 15.28 -0.37
C VAL A 280 -15.80 14.45 0.83
N GLY A 281 -14.76 13.61 0.68
CA GLY A 281 -14.23 12.82 1.79
C GLY A 281 -13.68 13.67 2.93
N MET A 282 -12.97 14.76 2.62
CA MET A 282 -12.50 15.73 3.62
C MET A 282 -13.64 16.43 4.33
N TYR A 283 -14.71 16.79 3.60
CA TYR A 283 -15.91 17.39 4.20
C TYR A 283 -16.61 16.42 5.17
N VAL A 284 -16.75 15.14 4.78
CA VAL A 284 -17.31 14.10 5.67
C VAL A 284 -16.44 13.95 6.92
N TYR A 285 -15.11 13.89 6.77
CA TYR A 285 -14.19 13.85 7.90
C TYR A 285 -14.39 15.05 8.84
N PHE A 286 -14.48 16.27 8.28
CA PHE A 286 -14.69 17.48 9.06
C PHE A 286 -16.00 17.43 9.85
N VAL A 287 -17.11 17.02 9.22
CA VAL A 287 -18.40 16.87 9.90
C VAL A 287 -18.32 15.82 11.01
N LEU A 288 -17.71 14.67 10.76
CA LEU A 288 -17.51 13.64 11.78
C LEU A 288 -16.65 14.14 12.95
N LYS A 289 -15.63 14.96 12.67
CA LYS A 289 -14.81 15.56 13.73
C LYS A 289 -15.59 16.56 14.56
N LEU A 290 -16.45 17.38 13.95
CA LEU A 290 -17.37 18.27 14.68
C LEU A 290 -18.36 17.49 15.56
N ILE A 291 -18.92 16.40 15.04
CA ILE A 291 -19.79 15.50 15.82
C ILE A 291 -19.01 14.92 17.00
N GLY A 292 -17.76 14.49 16.79
CA GLY A 292 -16.90 14.00 17.86
C GLY A 292 -16.64 15.03 18.95
N ILE A 293 -16.32 16.28 18.58
CA ILE A 293 -16.14 17.38 19.53
C ILE A 293 -17.42 17.65 20.32
N ALA A 294 -18.57 17.67 19.64
CA ALA A 294 -19.86 17.90 20.27
C ALA A 294 -20.27 16.76 21.22
N HIS A 295 -19.99 15.51 20.85
CA HIS A 295 -20.32 14.33 21.65
C HIS A 295 -19.43 14.18 22.88
N ASP A 296 -18.13 14.44 22.73
CA ASP A 296 -17.15 14.35 23.80
C ASP A 296 -17.12 15.65 24.68
N ASP A 297 -18.01 16.61 24.42
CA ASP A 297 -18.14 17.94 25.07
C ASP A 297 -16.82 18.73 25.19
N ASN A 298 -16.03 18.68 24.12
CA ASN A 298 -14.65 19.15 24.09
C ASN A 298 -14.47 20.55 23.48
N TRP A 299 -15.48 21.42 23.60
CA TRP A 299 -15.48 22.76 22.99
C TRP A 299 -14.46 23.73 23.59
N GLY A 300 -14.01 23.48 24.82
CA GLY A 300 -13.06 24.35 25.55
C GLY A 300 -11.60 23.94 25.45
N LEU A 301 -11.25 22.97 24.59
CA LEU A 301 -9.87 22.55 24.30
C LEU A 301 -9.13 23.53 23.38
#